data_AF-A0A7W2HI18-F1
#
_entry.id   AF-A0A7W2HI18-F1
#
_cell.length_a   1.000
_cell.length_b   1.000
_cell.length_c   1.000
_cell.angle_alpha   90.00
_cell.angle_beta   90.00
_cell.angle_gamma   90.00
#
_symmetry.space_group_name_H-M   'P 1'
#
loop_
_entity.id
_entity.type
_entity.pdbx_description
1 polymer ?
#
loop_
_entity_poly.entity_id
_entity_poly.type
_entity_poly.pdbx_seq_one_letter_code
_entity_poly.pdbx_strand_id
1 'polypeptide(L)'
;MTTTPSEQGVSLGMPQLPAPDYPDDVRARLEADAREIIGRYPDSRSALLPLLHLVQSEEGYVTRTGMRFCADMLGLTTAEVTAVATFYTMYRRKPSGDYQVGVCTNTLCAVMGGDAIFSALQEHLGVGNGETTGDGKVTLEHIECNAACDFAPVVMVNWEFFDNQTVESARRLVDDLRAGAEVRPTRGAPLCTYKETARILAGFPDPRPGAVDASGSAGPASLIGLRLAKGEQPEPRIVHPRGEEIRGAAPQDEPPAEHRSSHDAPQKTSASDPAHPAGPVTEEGE
;
A
#
# COMPACT_ATOMS: atom_id res chain seq x y z
N MET A 1 -13.94 -3.14 -64.33
CA MET A 1 -13.86 -3.87 -63.05
C MET A 1 -12.89 -3.12 -62.16
N THR A 2 -13.39 -2.11 -61.45
CA THR A 2 -12.62 -1.32 -60.48
C THR A 2 -12.83 -1.93 -59.11
N THR A 3 -11.79 -2.56 -58.59
CA THR A 3 -11.71 -3.11 -57.23
C THR A 3 -11.74 -1.97 -56.22
N THR A 4 -12.76 -1.96 -55.37
CA THR A 4 -12.87 -1.12 -54.18
C THR A 4 -11.75 -1.47 -53.20
N PRO A 5 -11.03 -0.50 -52.61
CA PRO A 5 -10.06 -0.77 -51.57
C PRO A 5 -10.76 -1.28 -50.30
N SER A 6 -10.25 -2.39 -49.76
CA SER A 6 -10.60 -2.95 -48.45
C SER A 6 -10.55 -1.88 -47.36
N GLU A 7 -11.64 -1.75 -46.60
CA GLU A 7 -11.71 -0.97 -45.37
C GLU A 7 -10.62 -1.44 -44.40
N GLN A 8 -9.54 -0.67 -44.27
CA GLN A 8 -8.60 -0.82 -43.17
C GLN A 8 -9.23 -0.16 -41.96
N GLY A 9 -9.84 -0.98 -41.09
CA GLY A 9 -10.42 -0.52 -39.83
C GLY A 9 -9.38 0.20 -38.97
N VAL A 10 -9.76 1.37 -38.46
CA VAL A 10 -9.00 2.10 -37.44
C VAL A 10 -9.00 1.25 -36.17
N SER A 11 -7.82 0.77 -35.75
CA SER A 11 -7.66 0.12 -34.45
C SER A 11 -7.80 1.18 -33.35
N LEU A 12 -8.98 1.26 -32.75
CA LEU A 12 -9.34 2.24 -31.71
C LEU A 12 -8.66 1.98 -30.35
N GLY A 13 -7.61 1.14 -30.30
CA GLY A 13 -7.01 0.69 -29.03
C GLY A 13 -8.00 -0.06 -28.13
N MET A 14 -9.15 -0.46 -28.66
CA MET A 14 -10.15 -1.21 -27.91
C MET A 14 -9.59 -2.60 -27.61
N PRO A 15 -9.59 -3.03 -26.34
CA PRO A 15 -9.07 -4.34 -25.97
C PRO A 15 -9.82 -5.43 -26.73
N GLN A 16 -9.10 -6.22 -27.52
CA GLN A 16 -9.67 -7.30 -28.29
C GLN A 16 -10.31 -8.33 -27.35
N LEU A 17 -11.58 -8.63 -27.63
CA LEU A 17 -12.38 -9.67 -27.00
C LEU A 17 -12.46 -10.87 -27.96
N PRO A 18 -12.43 -12.12 -27.44
CA PRO A 18 -12.21 -12.47 -26.03
C PRO A 18 -10.74 -12.28 -25.60
N ALA A 19 -10.50 -12.21 -24.29
CA ALA A 19 -9.13 -12.27 -23.76
C ALA A 19 -8.45 -13.60 -24.19
N PRO A 20 -7.13 -13.64 -24.42
CA PRO A 20 -6.45 -14.89 -24.73
C PRO A 20 -6.54 -15.86 -23.55
N ASP A 21 -6.53 -17.17 -23.80
CA ASP A 21 -6.44 -18.18 -22.74
C ASP A 21 -5.02 -18.25 -22.18
N TYR A 22 -4.89 -18.66 -20.92
CA TYR A 22 -3.60 -19.08 -20.39
C TYR A 22 -3.10 -20.31 -21.15
N PRO A 23 -1.77 -20.47 -21.34
CA PRO A 23 -1.18 -21.74 -21.73
C PRO A 23 -1.67 -22.87 -20.81
N ASP A 24 -1.87 -24.08 -21.37
CA ASP A 24 -2.49 -25.20 -20.65
C ASP A 24 -1.76 -25.57 -19.36
N ASP A 25 -0.42 -25.49 -19.37
CA ASP A 25 0.42 -25.77 -18.20
C ASP A 25 0.28 -24.71 -17.10
N VAL A 26 0.21 -23.43 -17.49
CA VAL A 26 -0.04 -22.31 -16.57
C VAL A 26 -1.43 -22.43 -15.98
N ARG A 27 -2.44 -22.68 -16.81
CA ARG A 27 -3.82 -22.88 -16.36
C ARG A 27 -3.92 -24.03 -15.37
N ALA A 28 -3.36 -25.19 -15.68
CA ALA A 28 -3.41 -26.36 -14.81
C ALA A 28 -2.80 -26.08 -13.42
N ARG A 29 -1.67 -25.37 -13.36
CA ARG A 29 -1.04 -24.93 -12.09
C ARG A 29 -1.95 -23.97 -11.32
N LEU A 30 -2.48 -22.95 -11.97
CA LEU A 30 -3.36 -21.97 -11.34
C LEU A 30 -4.66 -22.61 -10.85
N GLU A 31 -5.25 -23.55 -11.58
CA GLU A 31 -6.46 -24.25 -11.13
C GLU A 31 -6.21 -25.10 -9.88
N ALA A 32 -5.03 -25.72 -9.75
CA ALA A 32 -4.66 -26.46 -8.55
C ALA A 32 -4.57 -25.53 -7.33
N ASP A 33 -3.82 -24.44 -7.46
CA ASP A 33 -3.67 -23.41 -6.42
C ASP A 33 -5.02 -22.76 -6.07
N ALA A 34 -5.84 -22.45 -7.07
CA ALA A 34 -7.16 -21.85 -6.89
C ALA A 34 -8.11 -22.77 -6.11
N ARG A 35 -8.11 -24.08 -6.38
CA ARG A 35 -8.91 -25.05 -5.62
C ARG A 35 -8.51 -25.10 -4.15
N GLU A 36 -7.22 -24.99 -3.84
CA GLU A 36 -6.74 -24.89 -2.46
C GLU A 36 -7.27 -23.63 -1.77
N ILE A 37 -7.15 -22.46 -2.42
CA ILE A 37 -7.65 -21.19 -1.88
C ILE A 37 -9.17 -21.26 -1.64
N ILE A 38 -9.93 -21.74 -2.62
CA ILE A 38 -11.40 -21.86 -2.53
C ILE A 38 -11.79 -22.76 -1.35
N GLY A 39 -11.06 -23.86 -1.14
CA GLY A 39 -11.31 -24.80 -0.04
C GLY A 39 -11.13 -24.22 1.37
N ARG A 40 -10.53 -23.03 1.51
CA ARG A 40 -10.37 -22.33 2.80
C ARG A 40 -11.65 -21.60 3.25
N TYR A 41 -12.63 -21.46 2.38
CA TYR A 41 -13.84 -20.68 2.63
C TYR A 41 -15.09 -21.55 2.52
N PRO A 42 -16.11 -21.32 3.37
CA PRO A 42 -17.41 -21.98 3.24
C PRO A 42 -18.19 -21.51 2.00
N ASP A 43 -18.00 -20.25 1.59
CA ASP A 43 -18.54 -19.69 0.36
C ASP A 43 -17.39 -19.38 -0.62
N SER A 44 -17.42 -20.02 -1.78
CA SER A 44 -16.43 -19.85 -2.85
C SER A 44 -16.24 -18.38 -3.26
N ARG A 45 -17.28 -17.54 -3.21
CA ARG A 45 -17.18 -16.11 -3.57
C ARG A 45 -16.18 -15.38 -2.68
N SER A 46 -15.98 -15.82 -1.44
CA SER A 46 -15.01 -15.24 -0.50
C SER A 46 -13.56 -15.42 -0.95
N ALA A 47 -13.28 -16.37 -1.83
CA ALA A 47 -11.95 -16.61 -2.38
C ALA A 47 -11.54 -15.62 -3.48
N LEU A 48 -12.42 -14.71 -3.91
CA LEU A 48 -12.13 -13.79 -5.02
C LEU A 48 -10.89 -12.92 -4.78
N LEU A 49 -10.74 -12.38 -3.57
CA LEU A 49 -9.61 -11.52 -3.24
C LEU A 49 -8.26 -12.26 -3.33
N PRO A 50 -8.05 -13.39 -2.63
CA PRO A 50 -6.81 -14.16 -2.78
C PRO A 50 -6.62 -14.74 -4.20
N LEU A 51 -7.68 -15.04 -4.95
CA LEU A 51 -7.54 -15.46 -6.36
C LEU A 51 -7.04 -14.33 -7.26
N LEU A 52 -7.44 -13.08 -7.02
CA LEU A 52 -6.89 -11.93 -7.73
C LEU A 52 -5.39 -11.74 -7.43
N HIS A 53 -4.96 -12.00 -6.19
CA HIS A 53 -3.54 -12.06 -5.85
C HIS A 53 -2.82 -13.23 -6.53
N LEU A 54 -3.47 -14.40 -6.65
CA LEU A 54 -2.90 -15.56 -7.33
C LEU A 54 -2.62 -15.27 -8.81
N VAL A 55 -3.59 -14.73 -9.57
CA VAL A 55 -3.36 -14.40 -10.98
C VAL A 55 -2.34 -13.26 -11.14
N GLN A 56 -2.34 -12.30 -10.20
CA GLN A 56 -1.31 -11.26 -10.15
C GLN A 56 0.08 -11.83 -9.87
N SER A 57 0.19 -12.92 -9.11
CA SER A 57 1.48 -13.60 -8.89
C SER A 57 2.02 -14.27 -10.15
N GLU A 58 1.15 -14.65 -11.09
CA GLU A 58 1.56 -15.26 -12.37
C GLU A 58 2.02 -14.20 -13.38
N GLU A 59 1.35 -13.05 -13.46
CA GLU A 59 1.57 -12.08 -14.53
C GLU A 59 2.18 -10.74 -14.06
N GLY A 60 2.29 -10.52 -12.74
CA GLY A 60 2.74 -9.25 -12.14
C GLY A 60 1.64 -8.19 -12.05
N TYR A 61 0.46 -8.45 -12.61
CA TYR A 61 -0.73 -7.61 -12.56
C TYR A 61 -1.96 -8.45 -12.95
N VAL A 62 -3.16 -7.99 -12.61
CA VAL A 62 -4.43 -8.63 -12.95
C VAL A 62 -4.81 -8.31 -14.40
N THR A 63 -4.56 -9.27 -15.29
CA THR A 63 -4.97 -9.19 -16.71
C THR A 63 -6.44 -9.53 -16.92
N ARG A 64 -6.96 -9.28 -18.12
CA ARG A 64 -8.31 -9.75 -18.50
C ARG A 64 -8.40 -11.28 -18.49
N THR A 65 -7.31 -11.97 -18.82
CA THR A 65 -7.23 -13.44 -18.77
C THR A 65 -7.33 -13.92 -17.33
N GLY A 66 -6.60 -13.29 -16.40
CA GLY A 66 -6.72 -13.55 -14.96
C GLY A 66 -8.11 -13.27 -14.40
N MET A 67 -8.74 -12.15 -14.79
CA MET A 67 -10.12 -11.86 -14.35
C MET A 67 -11.12 -12.91 -14.86
N ARG A 68 -10.99 -13.37 -16.11
CA ARG A 68 -11.83 -14.46 -16.64
C ARG A 68 -11.57 -15.76 -15.89
N PHE A 69 -10.31 -16.10 -15.64
CA PHE A 69 -9.95 -17.27 -14.85
C PHE A 69 -10.62 -17.27 -13.47
N CYS A 70 -10.56 -16.15 -12.74
CA CYS A 70 -11.24 -16.03 -11.43
C CYS A 70 -12.77 -16.16 -11.56
N ALA A 71 -13.35 -15.59 -12.62
CA ALA A 71 -14.79 -15.69 -12.89
C ALA A 71 -15.21 -17.15 -13.12
N ASP A 72 -14.46 -17.87 -13.95
CA ASP A 72 -14.71 -19.29 -14.26
C ASP A 72 -14.57 -20.17 -13.02
N MET A 73 -13.53 -19.97 -12.20
CA MET A 73 -13.28 -20.75 -10.99
C MET A 73 -14.34 -20.56 -9.90
N LEU A 74 -15.00 -19.40 -9.86
CA LEU A 74 -15.97 -19.04 -8.82
C LEU A 74 -17.43 -19.06 -9.31
N GLY A 75 -17.67 -19.31 -10.59
CA GLY A 75 -19.00 -19.18 -11.18
C GLY A 75 -19.55 -17.74 -11.13
N LEU A 76 -18.66 -16.74 -11.20
CA LEU A 76 -19.01 -15.31 -11.23
C LEU A 76 -19.00 -14.79 -12.67
N THR A 77 -19.57 -13.60 -12.87
CA THR A 77 -19.39 -12.88 -14.13
C THR A 77 -18.05 -12.14 -14.16
N THR A 78 -17.48 -11.95 -15.36
CA THR A 78 -16.28 -11.11 -15.52
C THR A 78 -16.52 -9.66 -15.08
N ALA A 79 -17.77 -9.18 -15.13
CA ALA A 79 -18.15 -7.85 -14.67
C ALA A 79 -18.03 -7.73 -13.14
N GLU A 80 -18.50 -8.72 -12.38
CA GLU A 80 -18.34 -8.75 -10.93
C GLU A 80 -16.87 -8.79 -10.52
N VAL A 81 -16.06 -9.62 -11.18
CA VAL A 81 -14.62 -9.69 -10.92
C VAL A 81 -13.94 -8.37 -11.26
N THR A 82 -14.29 -7.75 -12.40
CA THR A 82 -13.75 -6.45 -12.80
C THR A 82 -14.09 -5.38 -11.76
N ALA A 83 -15.33 -5.35 -11.24
CA ALA A 83 -15.73 -4.39 -10.22
C ALA A 83 -14.79 -4.48 -9.00
N VAL A 84 -14.54 -5.69 -8.48
CA VAL A 84 -13.64 -5.91 -7.34
C VAL A 84 -12.19 -5.56 -7.66
N ALA A 85 -11.68 -5.99 -8.82
CA ALA A 85 -10.30 -5.71 -9.25
C ALA A 85 -10.05 -4.21 -9.51
N THR A 86 -11.10 -3.42 -9.77
CA THR A 86 -11.00 -1.97 -9.92
C THR A 86 -11.24 -1.20 -8.63
N PHE A 87 -11.92 -1.81 -7.65
CA PHE A 87 -12.26 -1.19 -6.38
C PHE A 87 -11.06 -1.16 -5.42
N TYR A 88 -10.34 -2.28 -5.30
CA TYR A 88 -9.18 -2.37 -4.43
C TYR A 88 -7.90 -1.96 -5.18
N THR A 89 -7.18 -0.98 -4.64
CA THR A 89 -5.96 -0.42 -5.23
C THR A 89 -4.79 -1.42 -5.28
N MET A 90 -4.81 -2.43 -4.41
CA MET A 90 -3.82 -3.51 -4.32
C MET A 90 -3.77 -4.44 -5.54
N TYR A 91 -4.80 -4.42 -6.40
CA TYR A 91 -4.83 -5.16 -7.66
C TYR A 91 -4.40 -4.27 -8.81
N ARG A 92 -3.20 -4.52 -9.32
CA ARG A 92 -2.67 -3.73 -10.43
C ARG A 92 -3.27 -4.20 -11.72
N ARG A 93 -3.65 -3.26 -12.57
CA ARG A 93 -4.27 -3.53 -13.89
C ARG A 93 -3.36 -3.15 -15.06
N LYS A 94 -2.13 -2.76 -14.75
CA LYS A 94 -1.07 -2.42 -15.70
C LYS A 94 0.21 -3.19 -15.31
N PRO A 95 1.09 -3.51 -16.28
CA PRO A 95 2.39 -4.08 -16.00
C PRO A 95 3.11 -3.31 -14.90
N SER A 96 3.73 -4.07 -14.00
CA SER A 96 4.42 -3.57 -12.81
C SER A 96 5.83 -4.15 -12.78
N GLY A 97 6.74 -3.41 -12.17
CA GLY A 97 8.11 -3.85 -11.98
C GLY A 97 8.24 -4.88 -10.86
N ASP A 98 9.47 -5.34 -10.65
CA ASP A 98 9.81 -6.27 -9.56
C ASP A 98 9.52 -5.68 -8.17
N TYR A 99 9.59 -4.36 -8.03
CA TYR A 99 9.42 -3.64 -6.76
C TYR A 99 8.38 -2.52 -6.90
N GLN A 100 7.27 -2.64 -6.18
CA GLN A 100 6.32 -1.56 -5.94
C GLN A 100 6.84 -0.67 -4.82
N VAL A 101 7.30 0.53 -5.17
CA VAL A 101 7.79 1.53 -4.23
C VAL A 101 6.69 2.57 -4.01
N GLY A 102 6.00 2.46 -2.88
CA GLY A 102 4.92 3.36 -2.50
C GLY A 102 5.39 4.39 -1.46
N VAL A 103 5.16 5.67 -1.70
CA VAL A 103 5.47 6.76 -0.75
C VAL A 103 4.19 7.26 -0.11
N CYS A 104 4.10 7.18 1.22
CA CYS A 104 2.97 7.75 1.95
C CYS A 104 3.04 9.28 1.92
N THR A 105 2.01 9.93 1.38
CA THR A 105 1.90 11.40 1.43
C THR A 105 0.61 11.87 2.10
N ASN A 106 0.03 11.02 2.95
CA ASN A 106 -1.04 11.45 3.83
C ASN A 106 -0.49 12.39 4.93
N THR A 107 -1.37 13.14 5.60
CA THR A 107 -1.11 14.35 6.38
C THR A 107 0.20 14.35 7.18
N LEU A 108 0.42 13.35 8.05
CA LEU A 108 1.63 13.35 8.88
C LEU A 108 2.89 13.07 8.06
N CYS A 109 2.86 12.12 7.13
CA CYS A 109 4.01 11.85 6.26
C CYS A 109 4.29 13.06 5.36
N ALA A 110 3.26 13.70 4.79
CA ALA A 110 3.41 14.94 4.03
C ALA A 110 4.14 16.04 4.83
N VAL A 111 3.69 16.31 6.06
CA VAL A 111 4.33 17.29 6.96
C VAL A 111 5.79 16.93 7.25
N MET A 112 6.08 15.63 7.41
CA MET A 112 7.42 15.14 7.72
C MET A 112 8.33 15.00 6.49
N GLY A 113 7.85 15.25 5.26
CA GLY A 113 8.65 15.24 4.03
C GLY A 113 8.29 14.18 2.99
N GLY A 114 7.17 13.47 3.13
CA GLY A 114 6.68 12.46 2.19
C GLY A 114 6.47 13.01 0.77
N ASP A 115 5.88 14.20 0.63
CA ASP A 115 5.70 14.86 -0.68
C ASP A 115 7.05 15.15 -1.37
N ALA A 116 8.04 15.55 -0.57
CA ALA A 116 9.39 15.83 -1.07
C ALA A 116 10.09 14.54 -1.52
N ILE A 117 9.92 13.45 -0.77
CA ILE A 117 10.43 12.13 -1.15
C ILE A 117 9.80 11.68 -2.48
N PHE A 118 8.46 11.74 -2.58
CA PHE A 118 7.76 11.30 -3.78
C PHE A 118 8.21 12.10 -5.02
N SER A 119 8.24 13.44 -4.91
CA SER A 119 8.67 14.33 -5.99
C SER A 119 10.11 14.07 -6.43
N ALA A 120 11.02 13.89 -5.45
CA ALA A 120 12.42 13.61 -5.75
C ALA A 120 12.62 12.24 -6.41
N LEU A 121 11.83 11.22 -6.04
CA LEU A 121 11.87 9.92 -6.70
C LEU A 121 11.33 9.98 -8.13
N GLN A 122 10.26 10.76 -8.38
CA GLN A 122 9.75 10.95 -9.75
C GLN A 122 10.82 11.56 -10.66
N GLU A 123 11.50 12.62 -10.21
CA GLU A 123 12.60 13.24 -10.96
C GLU A 123 13.77 12.28 -11.17
N HIS A 124 14.16 11.57 -10.11
CA HIS A 124 15.33 10.70 -10.12
C HIS A 124 15.15 9.45 -11.01
N LEU A 125 13.95 8.86 -11.00
CA LEU A 125 13.62 7.68 -11.78
C LEU A 125 13.08 8.01 -13.18
N GLY A 126 12.63 9.25 -13.40
CA GLY A 126 12.02 9.69 -14.65
C GLY A 126 10.66 9.06 -14.91
N VAL A 127 9.89 8.75 -13.85
CA VAL A 127 8.57 8.10 -13.94
C VAL A 127 7.51 8.84 -13.14
N GLY A 128 6.27 8.80 -13.62
CA GLY A 128 5.09 9.33 -12.94
C GLY A 128 4.50 8.40 -11.87
N ASN A 129 3.38 8.84 -11.28
CA ASN A 129 2.61 8.01 -10.35
C ASN A 129 2.01 6.78 -11.05
N GLY A 130 2.32 5.58 -10.53
CA GLY A 130 1.87 4.30 -11.05
C GLY A 130 2.61 3.84 -12.31
N GLU A 131 3.68 4.54 -12.69
CA GLU A 131 4.53 4.20 -13.84
C GLU A 131 5.76 3.39 -13.41
N THR A 132 6.32 2.65 -14.36
CA THR A 132 7.44 1.72 -14.13
C THR A 132 8.67 2.19 -14.87
N THR A 133 9.84 2.06 -14.25
CA THR A 133 11.13 2.38 -14.84
C THR A 133 11.39 1.56 -16.10
N GLY A 134 12.20 2.10 -17.03
CA GLY A 134 12.49 1.44 -18.31
C GLY A 134 13.24 0.10 -18.21
N ASP A 135 13.87 -0.16 -17.07
CA ASP A 135 14.50 -1.45 -16.74
C ASP A 135 13.51 -2.48 -16.15
N GLY A 136 12.24 -2.11 -15.96
CA GLY A 136 11.20 -2.98 -15.41
C GLY A 136 11.37 -3.28 -13.93
N LYS A 137 12.22 -2.56 -13.19
CA LYS A 137 12.52 -2.87 -11.78
C LYS A 137 11.59 -2.19 -10.79
N VAL A 138 11.36 -0.89 -10.93
CA VAL A 138 10.63 -0.10 -9.93
C VAL A 138 9.37 0.46 -10.55
N THR A 139 8.23 0.21 -9.90
CA THR A 139 7.00 0.98 -10.11
C THR A 139 6.86 1.95 -8.94
N LEU A 140 6.78 3.24 -9.23
CA LEU A 140 6.64 4.28 -8.20
C LEU A 140 5.16 4.62 -8.01
N GLU A 141 4.70 4.64 -6.77
CA GLU A 141 3.31 4.95 -6.45
C GLU A 141 3.20 5.94 -5.28
N HIS A 142 2.29 6.90 -5.42
CA HIS A 142 1.79 7.65 -4.29
C HIS A 142 0.76 6.77 -3.57
N ILE A 143 1.00 6.50 -2.28
CA ILE A 143 0.10 5.70 -1.45
C ILE A 143 -0.48 6.54 -0.31
N GLU A 144 -1.66 6.12 0.15
CA GLU A 144 -2.33 6.71 1.29
C GLU A 144 -1.77 6.21 2.62
N CYS A 145 -2.47 6.50 3.73
CA CYS A 145 -2.06 6.10 5.07
C CYS A 145 -1.91 4.58 5.21
N ASN A 146 -0.73 4.12 5.67
CA ASN A 146 -0.44 2.72 6.00
C ASN A 146 -0.33 2.48 7.51
N ALA A 147 -1.00 3.32 8.32
CA ALA A 147 -1.06 3.20 9.78
C ALA A 147 0.31 3.13 10.49
N ALA A 148 1.32 3.81 9.94
CA ALA A 148 2.71 3.80 10.40
C ALA A 148 3.19 5.21 10.80
N CYS A 149 2.26 6.02 11.30
CA CYS A 149 2.45 7.45 11.56
C CYS A 149 3.59 7.75 12.54
N ASP A 150 3.79 6.90 13.56
CA ASP A 150 4.87 7.04 14.54
C ASP A 150 6.28 6.97 13.92
N PHE A 151 6.39 6.51 12.67
CA PHE A 151 7.64 6.29 11.94
C PHE A 151 7.71 7.10 10.64
N ALA A 152 6.88 8.14 10.50
CA ALA A 152 6.85 9.01 9.32
C ALA A 152 8.19 9.73 9.07
N PRO A 153 8.60 9.98 7.81
CA PRO A 153 7.95 9.54 6.56
C PRO A 153 8.14 8.05 6.27
N VAL A 154 7.10 7.40 5.74
CA VAL A 154 7.10 5.96 5.45
C VAL A 154 7.08 5.73 3.95
N VAL A 155 8.00 4.89 3.49
CA VAL A 155 8.00 4.26 2.17
C VAL A 155 7.69 2.79 2.36
N MET A 156 6.95 2.20 1.43
CA MET A 156 6.72 0.76 1.37
C MET A 156 7.30 0.19 0.10
N VAL A 157 7.95 -0.97 0.21
CA VAL A 157 8.41 -1.75 -0.94
C VAL A 157 7.80 -3.12 -0.86
N ASN A 158 6.94 -3.48 -1.82
CA ASN A 158 6.26 -4.78 -1.86
C ASN A 158 5.66 -5.19 -0.50
N TRP A 159 4.90 -4.29 0.13
CA TRP A 159 4.24 -4.47 1.45
C TRP A 159 5.15 -4.47 2.67
N GLU A 160 6.46 -4.31 2.48
CA GLU A 160 7.42 -4.17 3.57
C GLU A 160 7.73 -2.71 3.86
N PHE A 161 8.00 -2.40 5.13
CA PHE A 161 8.06 -1.03 5.60
C PHE A 161 9.48 -0.49 5.71
N PHE A 162 9.67 0.70 5.14
CA PHE A 162 10.87 1.52 5.22
C PHE A 162 10.50 2.81 5.94
N ASP A 163 10.80 2.80 7.23
CA ASP A 163 10.44 3.85 8.17
C ASP A 163 11.48 4.99 8.19
N ASN A 164 11.09 6.16 8.71
CA ASN A 164 11.93 7.34 8.91
C ASN A 164 12.76 7.74 7.67
N GLN A 165 12.15 7.64 6.48
CA GLN A 165 12.85 7.91 5.24
C GLN A 165 13.10 9.40 5.04
N THR A 166 14.24 9.71 4.42
CA THR A 166 14.56 11.03 3.86
C THR A 166 14.63 10.92 2.33
N VAL A 167 14.76 12.05 1.65
CA VAL A 167 14.97 12.07 0.19
C VAL A 167 16.21 11.26 -0.19
N GLU A 168 17.32 11.42 0.55
CA GLU A 168 18.58 10.74 0.27
C GLU A 168 18.48 9.24 0.53
N SER A 169 17.84 8.83 1.63
CA SER A 169 17.67 7.40 1.92
C SER A 169 16.74 6.72 0.92
N ALA A 170 15.67 7.39 0.49
CA ALA A 170 14.73 6.87 -0.49
C ALA A 170 15.37 6.74 -1.89
N ARG A 171 16.22 7.69 -2.30
CA ARG A 171 16.98 7.58 -3.57
C ARG A 171 17.95 6.40 -3.54
N ARG A 172 18.72 6.27 -2.46
CA ARG A 172 19.60 5.12 -2.26
C ARG A 172 18.82 3.80 -2.28
N LEU A 173 17.66 3.75 -1.60
CA LEU A 173 16.78 2.58 -1.59
C LEU A 173 16.40 2.14 -3.01
N VAL A 174 15.93 3.06 -3.86
CA VAL A 174 15.53 2.69 -5.23
C VAL A 174 16.73 2.33 -6.12
N ASP A 175 17.88 2.96 -5.93
CA ASP A 175 19.11 2.62 -6.65
C ASP A 175 19.61 1.22 -6.27
N ASP A 176 19.62 0.89 -4.97
CA ASP A 176 20.00 -0.43 -4.46
C ASP A 176 19.07 -1.52 -5.01
N LEU A 177 17.75 -1.28 -5.03
CA LEU A 177 16.77 -2.20 -5.62
C LEU A 177 17.03 -2.43 -7.11
N ARG A 178 17.32 -1.38 -7.87
CA ARG A 178 17.59 -1.47 -9.32
C ARG A 178 18.93 -2.15 -9.61
N ALA A 179 19.92 -1.98 -8.75
CA ALA A 179 21.21 -2.65 -8.81
C ALA A 179 21.15 -4.13 -8.37
N GLY A 180 20.03 -4.57 -7.77
CA GLY A 180 19.89 -5.90 -7.20
C GLY A 180 20.71 -6.10 -5.93
N ALA A 181 21.04 -5.01 -5.23
CA ALA A 181 21.68 -5.07 -3.92
C ALA A 181 20.70 -5.60 -2.87
N GLU A 182 21.23 -6.20 -1.81
CA GLU A 182 20.40 -6.67 -0.70
C GLU A 182 19.86 -5.48 0.09
N VAL A 183 18.54 -5.31 0.03
CA VAL A 183 17.81 -4.29 0.77
C VAL A 183 16.98 -4.95 1.86
N ARG A 184 17.12 -4.45 3.10
CA ARG A 184 16.38 -4.95 4.26
C ARG A 184 15.35 -3.92 4.72
N PRO A 185 14.08 -4.30 4.89
CA PRO A 185 13.08 -3.40 5.43
C PRO A 185 13.36 -3.11 6.90
N THR A 186 12.91 -1.93 7.36
CA THR A 186 12.98 -1.59 8.78
C THR A 186 12.12 -2.54 9.61
N ARG A 187 10.98 -2.97 9.05
CA ARG A 187 10.06 -3.93 9.67
C ARG A 187 9.36 -4.77 8.61
N GLY A 188 9.22 -6.06 8.92
CA GLY A 188 8.43 -7.05 8.18
C GLY A 188 9.21 -8.31 7.78
N ALA A 189 9.12 -8.74 6.54
CA ALA A 189 9.81 -9.91 5.99
C ALA A 189 10.91 -9.52 4.98
N PRO A 190 11.90 -10.38 4.69
CA PRO A 190 12.87 -10.12 3.63
C PRO A 190 12.17 -9.84 2.28
N LEU A 191 12.61 -8.80 1.57
CA LEU A 191 12.03 -8.44 0.28
C LEU A 191 12.08 -9.59 -0.73
N CYS A 192 11.02 -9.72 -1.53
CA CYS A 192 10.94 -10.53 -2.73
C CYS A 192 10.40 -9.68 -3.89
N THR A 193 10.33 -10.26 -5.10
CA THR A 193 9.66 -9.62 -6.22
C THR A 193 8.16 -9.48 -5.96
N TYR A 194 7.52 -8.54 -6.64
CA TYR A 194 6.09 -8.26 -6.48
C TYR A 194 5.21 -9.48 -6.79
N LYS A 195 5.66 -10.32 -7.75
CA LYS A 195 4.99 -11.59 -8.09
C LYS A 195 5.03 -12.57 -6.92
N GLU A 196 6.18 -12.72 -6.28
CA GLU A 196 6.33 -13.58 -5.09
C GLU A 196 5.52 -13.02 -3.92
N THR A 197 5.55 -11.71 -3.68
CA THR A 197 4.69 -11.06 -2.68
C THR A 197 3.21 -11.32 -2.94
N ALA A 198 2.76 -11.19 -4.20
CA ALA A 198 1.38 -11.49 -4.56
C ALA A 198 1.01 -12.95 -4.31
N ARG A 199 1.96 -13.90 -4.50
CA ARG A 199 1.75 -15.30 -4.15
C ARG A 199 1.56 -15.49 -2.63
N ILE A 200 2.35 -14.78 -1.82
CA ILE A 200 2.22 -14.79 -0.35
C ILE A 200 0.87 -14.21 0.06
N LEU A 201 0.44 -13.10 -0.55
CA LEU A 201 -0.86 -12.46 -0.29
C LEU A 201 -2.07 -13.30 -0.77
N ALA A 202 -1.88 -14.18 -1.76
CA ALA A 202 -2.86 -15.21 -2.11
C ALA A 202 -3.00 -16.30 -1.01
N GLY A 203 -2.14 -16.24 0.02
CA GLY A 203 -2.14 -17.10 1.18
C GLY A 203 -1.30 -18.36 1.01
N PHE A 204 -0.31 -18.36 0.12
CA PHE A 204 0.69 -19.42 0.08
C PHE A 204 1.88 -19.07 1.00
N PRO A 205 2.49 -20.06 1.66
CA PRO A 205 3.64 -19.79 2.52
C PRO A 205 4.82 -19.28 1.69
N ASP A 206 5.63 -18.42 2.29
CA ASP A 206 6.94 -18.06 1.75
C ASP A 206 7.93 -19.20 2.04
N PRO A 207 8.44 -19.92 1.02
CA PRO A 207 9.33 -21.07 1.22
C PRO A 207 10.78 -20.65 1.46
N ARG A 208 11.11 -19.36 1.37
CA ARG A 208 12.49 -18.88 1.45
C ARG A 208 13.03 -19.04 2.88
N PRO A 209 14.30 -19.45 3.05
CA PRO A 209 14.91 -19.53 4.37
C PRO A 209 14.86 -18.19 5.11
N GLY A 210 14.37 -18.22 6.34
CA GLY A 210 14.24 -17.02 7.19
C GLY A 210 13.15 -16.04 6.77
N ALA A 211 12.20 -16.43 5.92
CA ALA A 211 11.06 -15.58 5.57
C ALA A 211 10.19 -15.20 6.78
N VAL A 212 10.10 -16.08 7.78
CA VAL A 212 9.40 -15.85 9.05
C VAL A 212 10.34 -15.40 10.17
N ASP A 213 11.65 -15.33 9.90
CA ASP A 213 12.62 -14.84 10.86
C ASP A 213 12.51 -13.31 10.86
N ALA A 214 12.04 -12.76 11.98
CA ALA A 214 11.64 -11.36 12.10
C ALA A 214 12.68 -10.39 11.49
N SER A 215 12.27 -9.63 10.47
CA SER A 215 13.00 -8.45 10.02
C SER A 215 12.47 -7.25 10.78
N GLY A 216 13.10 -6.90 11.91
CA GLY A 216 12.79 -5.69 12.69
C GLY A 216 11.40 -5.66 13.34
N SER A 217 11.27 -4.90 14.43
CA SER A 217 9.99 -4.63 15.10
C SER A 217 9.62 -3.17 14.87
N ALA A 218 8.33 -2.84 14.93
CA ALA A 218 7.93 -1.48 15.31
C ALA A 218 8.72 -1.15 16.58
N GLY A 219 9.48 -0.05 16.58
CA GLY A 219 10.49 0.26 17.60
C GLY A 219 9.95 0.33 19.04
N PRO A 220 10.66 0.98 19.98
CA PRO A 220 10.14 1.10 21.33
C PRO A 220 8.78 1.81 21.32
N ALA A 221 7.89 1.39 22.22
CA ALA A 221 6.59 2.04 22.38
C ALA A 221 6.75 3.56 22.54
N SER A 222 5.84 4.33 21.93
CA SER A 222 5.83 5.79 22.01
C SER A 222 5.38 6.25 23.40
N LEU A 223 6.32 6.16 24.36
CA LEU A 223 6.10 6.51 25.77
C LEU A 223 6.45 7.98 26.07
N ILE A 224 6.66 8.80 25.04
CA ILE A 224 7.10 10.19 25.22
C ILE A 224 6.11 10.99 26.07
N GLY A 225 4.80 10.84 25.82
CA GLY A 225 3.76 11.49 26.63
C GLY A 225 3.75 11.02 28.09
N LEU A 226 3.98 9.73 28.32
CA LEU A 226 4.07 9.17 29.68
C LEU A 226 5.30 9.69 30.44
N ARG A 227 6.46 9.76 29.76
CA ARG A 227 7.70 10.27 30.33
C ARG A 227 7.55 11.75 30.72
N LEU A 228 6.99 12.56 29.82
CA LEU A 228 6.66 13.96 30.10
C LEU A 228 5.69 14.10 31.29
N ALA A 229 4.65 13.27 31.36
CA ALA A 229 3.70 13.27 32.49
C ALA A 229 4.35 12.89 33.84
N LYS A 230 5.43 12.10 33.82
CA LYS A 230 6.23 11.76 35.01
C LYS A 230 7.26 12.84 35.39
N GLY A 231 7.33 13.94 34.64
CA GLY A 231 8.30 15.01 34.87
C GLY A 231 9.69 14.71 34.31
N GLU A 232 9.83 13.68 33.47
CA GLU A 232 11.06 13.50 32.70
C GLU A 232 11.16 14.63 31.67
N GLN A 233 12.36 15.18 31.50
CA GLN A 233 12.68 16.21 30.51
C GLN A 233 13.54 15.58 29.40
N PRO A 234 12.95 14.76 28.51
CA PRO A 234 13.67 14.24 27.37
C PRO A 234 14.07 15.41 26.46
N GLU A 235 15.32 15.43 25.99
CA GLU A 235 15.81 16.39 25.00
C GLU A 235 14.81 16.50 23.84
N PRO A 236 14.13 17.65 23.66
CA PRO A 236 13.10 17.78 22.64
C PRO A 236 13.77 17.80 21.27
N ARG A 237 13.64 16.72 20.51
CA ARG A 237 14.00 16.69 19.09
C ARG A 237 12.89 17.37 18.29
N ILE A 238 12.70 18.67 18.50
CA ILE A 238 11.78 19.49 17.71
C ILE A 238 12.45 19.70 16.36
N VAL A 239 11.99 18.96 15.36
CA VAL A 239 12.31 19.27 13.96
C VAL A 239 11.36 20.41 13.58
N HIS A 240 11.88 21.64 13.52
CA HIS A 240 11.08 22.79 13.11
C HIS A 240 10.51 22.55 11.71
N PRO A 241 9.19 22.71 11.49
CA PRO A 241 8.63 22.64 10.16
C PRO A 241 8.99 23.93 9.41
N ARG A 242 9.69 23.76 8.29
CA ARG A 242 10.17 24.77 7.32
C ARG A 242 11.51 25.41 7.65
N GLY A 243 12.32 25.48 6.58
CA GLY A 243 13.73 25.79 6.58
C GLY A 243 14.10 27.13 7.20
N GLU A 244 15.39 27.23 7.48
CA GLU A 244 16.09 28.42 7.92
C GLU A 244 15.72 29.64 7.07
N GLU A 245 15.04 30.61 7.68
CA GLU A 245 15.31 32.06 7.59
C GLU A 245 14.22 32.87 8.30
N ILE A 246 14.37 33.06 9.62
CA ILE A 246 14.02 34.34 10.26
C ILE A 246 15.16 34.69 11.22
N ARG A 247 16.23 35.29 10.67
CA ARG A 247 17.19 36.04 11.50
C ARG A 247 16.56 37.39 11.82
N GLY A 248 16.26 37.66 13.10
CA GLY A 248 16.19 39.04 13.59
C GLY A 248 14.92 39.54 14.28
N ALA A 249 14.04 38.68 14.79
CA ALA A 249 13.00 39.13 15.72
C ALA A 249 13.21 38.45 17.09
N ALA A 250 13.44 39.24 18.13
CA ALA A 250 13.42 38.76 19.51
C ALA A 250 12.06 38.11 19.80
N PRO A 251 11.99 37.04 20.60
CA PRO A 251 10.71 36.46 21.01
C PRO A 251 9.96 37.54 21.80
N GLN A 252 8.80 37.95 21.30
CA GLN A 252 7.84 38.64 22.13
C GLN A 252 7.18 37.57 22.99
N ASP A 253 7.62 37.48 24.25
CA ASP A 253 6.93 36.76 25.33
C ASP A 253 5.62 37.49 25.66
N GLU A 254 4.66 37.48 24.73
CA GLU A 254 3.26 37.68 25.09
C GLU A 254 2.61 36.30 25.30
N PRO A 255 2.08 36.01 26.50
CA PRO A 255 1.32 34.78 26.69
C PRO A 255 0.12 34.82 25.72
N PRO A 256 -0.21 33.70 25.03
CA PRO A 256 -1.38 33.66 24.17
C PRO A 256 -2.61 34.07 24.97
N ALA A 257 -3.42 34.97 24.41
CA ALA A 257 -4.70 35.36 25.02
C ALA A 257 -5.50 34.09 25.38
N GLU A 258 -6.05 34.05 26.60
CA GLU A 258 -6.79 32.91 27.19
C GLU A 258 -8.14 32.60 26.50
N HIS A 259 -8.25 32.82 25.19
CA HIS A 259 -9.40 32.38 24.42
C HIS A 259 -9.16 30.97 23.90
N ARG A 260 -9.46 29.99 24.75
CA ARG A 260 -9.76 28.64 24.28
C ARG A 260 -10.90 28.74 23.26
N SER A 261 -10.69 28.22 22.06
CA SER A 261 -11.77 27.98 21.11
C SER A 261 -12.87 27.18 21.81
N SER A 262 -14.14 27.50 21.55
CA SER A 262 -15.29 26.76 22.10
C SER A 262 -15.30 25.27 21.72
N HIS A 263 -14.43 24.86 20.80
CA HIS A 263 -14.22 23.48 20.37
C HIS A 263 -13.14 22.73 21.16
N ASP A 264 -12.29 23.42 21.92
CA ASP A 264 -11.18 22.82 22.70
C ASP A 264 -11.47 22.72 24.22
N ALA A 265 -12.67 23.12 24.65
CA ALA A 265 -13.16 22.80 25.98
C ALA A 265 -13.68 21.34 25.99
N PRO A 266 -13.43 20.54 27.04
CA PRO A 266 -14.06 19.23 27.18
C PRO A 266 -15.57 19.40 27.09
N GLN A 267 -16.18 18.97 25.99
CA GLN A 267 -17.62 18.98 25.90
C GLN A 267 -18.17 17.92 26.86
N LYS A 268 -19.31 18.20 27.48
CA LYS A 268 -20.08 17.15 28.16
C LYS A 268 -20.57 16.18 27.09
N THR A 269 -19.74 15.18 26.78
CA THR A 269 -20.19 13.99 26.07
C THR A 269 -21.33 13.37 26.86
N SER A 270 -22.24 12.69 26.16
CA SER A 270 -23.43 12.03 26.69
C SER A 270 -23.17 11.31 28.02
N ALA A 271 -23.39 12.01 29.12
CA ALA A 271 -23.88 11.39 30.34
C ALA A 271 -25.27 10.88 29.96
N SER A 272 -25.49 9.58 30.13
CA SER A 272 -26.68 8.83 29.79
C SER A 272 -27.94 9.69 29.90
N ASP A 273 -28.67 9.85 28.79
CA ASP A 273 -29.98 10.50 28.79
C ASP A 273 -30.86 9.80 29.84
N PRO A 274 -31.34 10.48 30.89
CA PRO A 274 -32.21 9.88 31.88
C PRO A 274 -33.53 9.37 31.29
N ALA A 275 -33.93 9.90 30.12
CA ALA A 275 -35.09 9.44 29.37
C ALA A 275 -34.78 8.21 28.50
N HIS A 276 -33.51 7.95 28.16
CA HIS A 276 -33.02 6.83 27.34
C HIS A 276 -31.71 6.25 27.91
N PRO A 277 -31.77 5.46 28.99
CA PRO A 277 -30.59 4.81 29.54
C PRO A 277 -30.09 3.73 28.57
N ALA A 278 -28.81 3.82 28.16
CA ALA A 278 -28.14 2.70 27.52
C ALA A 278 -28.00 1.57 28.56
N GLY A 279 -28.72 0.47 28.35
CA GLY A 279 -28.67 -0.72 29.20
C GLY A 279 -27.29 -1.40 29.16
N PRO A 280 -26.97 -2.24 30.15
CA PRO A 280 -25.71 -2.96 30.17
C PRO A 280 -25.61 -3.88 28.95
N VAL A 281 -24.45 -3.86 28.28
CA VAL A 281 -24.03 -4.90 27.34
C VAL A 281 -24.11 -6.22 28.08
N THR A 282 -25.04 -7.07 27.66
CA THR A 282 -25.18 -8.43 28.15
C THR A 282 -23.92 -9.21 27.83
N GLU A 283 -23.44 -9.97 28.81
CA GLU A 283 -22.51 -11.08 28.60
C GLU A 283 -23.07 -11.99 27.51
N GLU A 284 -22.31 -12.21 26.44
CA GLU A 284 -22.61 -13.27 25.47
C GLU A 284 -22.24 -14.61 26.12
N GLY A 285 -23.26 -15.42 26.37
CA GLY A 285 -23.15 -16.76 26.92
C GLY A 285 -22.99 -17.86 25.88
N GLU A 286 -22.58 -19.00 26.41
CA GLU A 286 -22.78 -20.41 25.98
C GLU A 286 -22.29 -20.87 24.60
#